data_AF-A0A231H855-F1
#
_entry.id   AF-A0A231H855-F1
#
_cell.length_a   1.000
_cell.length_b   1.000
_cell.length_c   1.000
_cell.angle_alpha   90.00
_cell.angle_beta   90.00
_cell.angle_gamma   90.00
#
_symmetry.space_group_name_H-M   'P 1'
#
loop_
_entity.id
_entity.type
_entity.pdbx_description
1 polymer ?
#
loop_
_entity_poly.entity_id
_entity_poly.type
_entity_poly.pdbx_seq_one_letter_code
_entity_poly.pdbx_strand_id
1 'polypeptide(L)'
;MNEDPTTTPRADGEPTELAAKINRLLAVMHPPSEPPLSNVAAAEAITKATGTSISAAYLWQLRSGVKSNPTVAHLRAIAKFFGVPASYLLDNGTDAALDSQLSLLQAMKDAGVRNLALRASGLTPRTLSSIASIVDRARELENLPPVDGDEREDQDGP
;
A
#
# COMPACT_ATOMS: atom_id res chain seq x y z
N MET A 1 26.43 -31.02 -19.26
CA MET A 1 25.02 -30.79 -18.91
C MET A 1 24.97 -30.51 -17.43
N ASN A 2 24.86 -29.23 -17.06
CA ASN A 2 24.39 -28.74 -15.76
C ASN A 2 24.13 -27.25 -16.02
N GLU A 3 22.86 -26.89 -16.04
CA GLU A 3 22.38 -25.56 -16.35
C GLU A 3 22.58 -24.65 -15.13
N ASP A 4 23.25 -23.52 -15.34
CA ASP A 4 23.27 -22.39 -14.41
C ASP A 4 21.83 -21.90 -14.18
N PRO A 5 21.39 -21.66 -12.92
CA PRO A 5 20.12 -20.99 -12.69
C PRO A 5 20.26 -19.55 -13.19
N THR A 6 19.55 -19.25 -14.27
CA THR A 6 19.45 -17.92 -14.85
C THR A 6 18.85 -16.97 -13.80
N THR A 7 19.70 -16.27 -13.05
CA THR A 7 19.29 -15.07 -12.34
C THR A 7 19.09 -14.01 -13.41
N THR A 8 17.85 -13.87 -13.88
CA THR A 8 17.45 -12.77 -14.76
C THR A 8 17.86 -11.45 -14.10
N PRO A 9 18.55 -10.54 -14.82
CA PRO A 9 18.89 -9.23 -14.28
C PRO A 9 17.59 -8.50 -13.91
N ARG A 10 17.44 -8.15 -12.63
CA ARG A 10 16.28 -7.39 -12.14
C ARG A 10 16.35 -5.97 -12.72
N ALA A 11 15.29 -5.53 -13.39
CA ALA A 11 15.18 -4.17 -13.88
C ALA A 11 15.20 -3.17 -12.70
N ASP A 12 16.07 -2.17 -12.78
CA ASP A 12 16.16 -1.09 -11.80
C ASP A 12 14.86 -0.28 -11.83
N GLY A 13 13.97 -0.53 -10.85
CA GLY A 13 12.70 0.19 -10.70
C GLY A 13 11.55 -0.64 -10.14
N GLU A 14 11.62 -1.97 -10.22
CA GLU A 14 10.57 -2.84 -9.66
C GLU A 14 10.71 -2.98 -8.13
N PRO A 15 9.64 -2.75 -7.36
CA PRO A 15 9.65 -3.01 -5.93
C PRO A 15 10.07 -4.46 -5.68
N THR A 16 10.98 -4.68 -4.72
CA THR A 16 11.32 -6.05 -4.31
C THR A 16 10.07 -6.83 -3.92
N GLU A 17 10.08 -8.16 -4.05
CA GLU A 17 8.94 -9.00 -3.66
C GLU A 17 8.45 -8.70 -2.24
N LEU A 18 9.38 -8.49 -1.31
CA LEU A 18 9.10 -8.07 0.05
C LEU A 18 8.36 -6.72 0.11
N ALA A 19 8.83 -5.73 -0.66
CA ALA A 19 8.19 -4.43 -0.75
C ALA A 19 6.75 -4.55 -1.28
N ALA A 20 6.54 -5.37 -2.32
CA ALA A 20 5.22 -5.64 -2.87
C ALA A 20 4.28 -6.28 -1.83
N LYS A 21 4.76 -7.29 -1.10
CA LYS A 21 4.01 -7.95 -0.02
C LYS A 21 3.63 -6.98 1.10
N ILE A 22 4.55 -6.14 1.56
CA ILE A 22 4.28 -5.13 2.61
C ILE A 22 3.27 -4.08 2.12
N ASN A 23 3.43 -3.58 0.89
CA ASN A 23 2.48 -2.62 0.31
C ASN A 23 1.08 -3.22 0.19
N ARG A 24 0.98 -4.50 -0.19
CA ARG A 24 -0.29 -5.21 -0.23
C ARG A 24 -0.93 -5.27 1.15
N LEU A 25 -0.23 -5.74 2.18
CA LEU A 25 -0.77 -5.79 3.55
C LEU A 25 -1.30 -4.43 4.02
N LEU A 26 -0.54 -3.34 3.81
CA LEU A 26 -0.97 -1.99 4.17
C LEU A 26 -2.22 -1.51 3.40
N ALA A 27 -2.38 -1.92 2.14
CA ALA A 27 -3.52 -1.53 1.32
C ALA A 27 -4.80 -2.31 1.65
N VAL A 28 -4.69 -3.59 2.05
CA VAL A 28 -5.88 -4.42 2.29
C VAL A 28 -6.27 -4.55 3.76
N MET A 29 -5.31 -4.60 4.68
CA MET A 29 -5.53 -4.97 6.08
C MET A 29 -5.75 -3.74 6.98
N HIS A 30 -6.77 -2.95 6.64
CA HIS A 30 -7.29 -1.88 7.50
C HIS A 30 -8.83 -1.95 7.52
N PRO A 31 -9.50 -1.54 8.61
CA PRO A 31 -10.95 -1.50 8.67
C PRO A 31 -11.54 -0.71 7.48
N PRO A 32 -12.70 -1.11 6.92
CA PRO A 32 -13.32 -0.39 5.80
C PRO A 32 -13.68 1.06 6.13
N SER A 33 -13.91 1.35 7.41
CA SER A 33 -14.19 2.68 7.95
C SER A 33 -12.95 3.51 8.22
N GLU A 34 -11.76 2.92 8.10
CA GLU A 34 -10.50 3.60 8.39
C GLU A 34 -9.67 3.78 7.11
N PRO A 35 -8.94 4.90 7.02
CA PRO A 35 -7.97 5.13 5.96
C PRO A 35 -6.88 4.04 5.87
N PRO A 36 -6.26 3.81 4.69
CA PRO A 36 -4.99 3.11 4.61
C PRO A 36 -3.96 3.72 5.57
N LEU A 37 -3.27 2.88 6.33
CA LEU A 37 -2.31 3.34 7.34
C LEU A 37 -1.15 4.12 6.68
N SER A 38 -0.94 5.36 7.15
CA SER A 38 0.28 6.11 6.82
C SER A 38 1.52 5.40 7.37
N ASN A 39 2.72 5.71 6.86
CA ASN A 39 3.95 5.10 7.39
C ASN A 39 4.14 5.38 8.89
N VAL A 40 3.73 6.57 9.34
CA VAL A 40 3.79 6.96 10.76
C VAL A 40 2.81 6.11 11.56
N ALA A 41 1.54 6.10 11.16
CA ALA A 41 0.50 5.35 11.87
C ALA A 41 0.79 3.85 11.90
N ALA A 42 1.25 3.27 10.78
CA ALA A 42 1.63 1.86 10.71
C ALA A 42 2.81 1.54 11.63
N ALA A 43 3.88 2.33 11.59
CA ALA A 43 5.06 2.12 12.43
C ALA A 43 4.74 2.20 13.93
N GLU A 44 3.94 3.19 14.33
CA GLU A 44 3.46 3.34 15.71
C GLU A 44 2.57 2.17 16.13
N ALA A 45 1.61 1.77 15.28
CA ALA A 45 0.70 0.68 15.56
C ALA A 45 1.42 -0.67 15.69
N ILE A 46 2.36 -0.97 14.79
CA ILE A 46 3.20 -2.18 14.86
C ILE A 46 4.04 -2.16 16.14
N THR A 47 4.68 -1.04 16.45
CA THR A 47 5.52 -0.92 17.66
C THR A 47 4.69 -1.13 18.92
N LYS A 48 3.51 -0.51 19.01
CA LYS A 48 2.58 -0.64 20.14
C LYS A 48 2.06 -2.08 20.30
N ALA A 49 1.71 -2.75 19.21
CA ALA A 49 1.14 -4.09 19.24
C ALA A 49 2.18 -5.20 19.51
N THR A 50 3.44 -4.98 19.13
CA THR A 50 4.46 -6.04 19.14
C THR A 50 5.63 -5.79 20.08
N GLY A 51 5.80 -4.56 20.57
CA GLY A 51 6.95 -4.14 21.37
C GLY A 51 8.25 -4.01 20.56
N THR A 52 8.23 -4.28 19.25
CA THR A 52 9.40 -4.15 18.38
C THR A 52 9.41 -2.77 17.75
N SER A 53 10.42 -1.96 18.07
CA SER A 53 10.55 -0.60 17.54
C SER A 53 10.80 -0.60 16.03
N ILE A 54 9.90 0.06 15.30
CA ILE A 54 9.97 0.31 13.86
C ILE A 54 9.73 1.80 13.65
N SER A 55 10.59 2.48 12.89
CA SER A 55 10.39 3.89 12.53
C SER A 55 9.63 4.03 11.22
N ALA A 56 8.91 5.15 11.05
CA ALA A 56 8.18 5.46 9.82
C ALA A 56 9.11 5.52 8.59
N ALA A 57 10.30 6.10 8.76
CA ALA A 57 11.31 6.17 7.70
C ALA A 57 11.82 4.78 7.29
N TYR A 58 12.02 3.89 8.27
CA TYR A 58 12.43 2.51 7.98
C TYR A 58 11.32 1.74 7.25
N LEU A 59 10.07 1.89 7.68
CA LEU A 59 8.93 1.28 7.00
C LEU A 59 8.80 1.79 5.55
N TRP A 60 9.00 3.10 5.31
CA TRP A 60 9.06 3.66 3.96
C TRP A 60 10.18 3.01 3.13
N GLN A 61 11.38 2.84 3.67
CA GLN A 61 12.50 2.19 2.98
C GLN A 61 12.20 0.73 2.59
N LEU A 62 11.46 -0.01 3.45
CA LEU A 62 11.03 -1.37 3.13
C LEU A 62 9.98 -1.36 2.01
N ARG A 63 9.02 -0.43 2.05
CA ARG A 63 7.96 -0.29 1.04
C ARG A 63 8.46 0.16 -0.31
N SER A 64 9.51 0.96 -0.36
CA SER A 64 10.14 1.42 -1.61
C SER A 64 11.19 0.44 -2.13
N GLY A 65 11.54 -0.60 -1.37
CA GLY A 65 12.59 -1.56 -1.72
C GLY A 65 14.02 -1.02 -1.54
N VAL A 66 14.19 0.24 -1.12
CA VAL A 66 15.49 0.84 -0.78
C VAL A 66 16.22 -0.01 0.28
N LYS A 67 15.46 -0.54 1.24
CA LYS A 67 15.94 -1.55 2.19
C LYS A 67 15.24 -2.87 1.90
N SER A 68 16.01 -3.88 1.51
CA SER A 68 15.50 -5.21 1.17
C SER A 68 15.92 -6.31 2.16
N ASN A 69 16.84 -6.01 3.09
CA ASN A 69 17.31 -6.96 4.11
C ASN A 69 16.97 -6.49 5.54
N PRO A 70 15.68 -6.55 5.94
CA PRO A 70 15.28 -6.33 7.33
C PRO A 70 15.65 -7.48 8.25
N THR A 71 15.67 -7.21 9.56
CA THR A 71 15.86 -8.27 10.54
C THR A 71 14.64 -9.19 10.60
N VAL A 72 14.85 -10.48 10.93
CA VAL A 72 13.75 -11.44 11.15
C VAL A 72 12.79 -10.94 12.24
N ALA A 73 13.30 -10.21 13.24
CA ALA A 73 12.47 -9.61 14.29
C ALA A 73 11.49 -8.58 13.72
N HIS A 74 11.96 -7.70 12.82
CA HIS A 74 11.11 -6.71 12.14
C HIS A 74 10.05 -7.38 11.26
N LEU A 75 10.43 -8.39 10.47
CA LEU A 75 9.47 -9.12 9.62
C LEU A 75 8.40 -9.83 10.45
N ARG A 76 8.80 -10.47 11.55
CA ARG A 76 7.85 -11.11 12.48
C ARG A 76 6.91 -10.10 13.14
N ALA A 77 7.41 -8.91 13.50
CA ALA A 77 6.57 -7.85 14.06
C ALA A 77 5.53 -7.35 13.05
N ILE A 78 5.94 -7.08 11.81
CA ILE A 78 5.04 -6.67 10.73
C ILE A 78 3.98 -7.77 10.48
N ALA A 79 4.41 -9.01 10.31
CA ALA A 79 3.50 -10.13 10.08
C ALA A 79 2.49 -10.32 11.23
N LYS A 80 2.96 -10.26 12.49
CA LYS A 80 2.12 -10.37 13.68
C LYS A 80 1.08 -9.25 13.74
N PHE A 81 1.45 -8.02 13.42
CA PHE A 81 0.52 -6.89 13.39
C PHE A 81 -0.61 -7.10 12.37
N PHE A 82 -0.27 -7.58 11.17
CA PHE A 82 -1.25 -7.86 10.13
C PHE A 82 -1.95 -9.22 10.27
N GLY A 83 -1.61 -10.02 11.28
CA GLY A 83 -2.22 -11.34 11.49
C GLY A 83 -1.88 -12.37 10.42
N VAL A 84 -0.78 -12.19 9.68
CA VAL A 84 -0.31 -13.14 8.66
C VAL A 84 0.85 -13.99 9.19
N PRO A 85 1.07 -15.22 8.66
CA PRO A 85 2.25 -16.01 8.98
C PRO A 85 3.55 -15.26 8.63
N ALA A 86 4.58 -15.36 9.48
CA ALA A 86 5.87 -14.72 9.20
C ALA A 86 6.54 -15.25 7.92
N SER A 87 6.27 -16.52 7.55
CA SER A 87 6.71 -17.14 6.30
C SER A 87 6.26 -16.34 5.07
N TYR A 88 5.11 -15.67 5.12
CA TYR A 88 4.65 -14.83 4.02
C TYR A 88 5.68 -13.75 3.63
N LEU A 89 6.32 -13.14 4.63
CA LEU A 89 7.33 -12.10 4.41
C LEU A 89 8.77 -12.63 4.36
N LEU A 90 9.03 -13.82 4.92
CA LEU A 90 10.37 -14.41 5.01
C LEU A 90 10.72 -15.29 3.81
N ASP A 91 9.74 -16.01 3.27
CA ASP A 91 9.94 -16.97 2.20
C ASP A 91 9.78 -16.28 0.84
N ASN A 92 10.68 -16.62 -0.08
CA ASN A 92 10.55 -16.23 -1.48
C ASN A 92 9.44 -17.06 -2.12
N GLY A 93 8.54 -16.41 -2.84
CA GLY A 93 7.39 -17.04 -3.48
C GLY A 93 6.05 -16.61 -2.89
N THR A 94 4.99 -16.97 -3.60
CA THR A 94 3.61 -16.59 -3.29
C THR A 94 2.93 -17.63 -2.40
N ASP A 95 2.26 -17.17 -1.34
CA ASP A 95 1.29 -18.00 -0.62
C ASP A 95 -0.04 -17.85 -1.34
N ALA A 96 -0.29 -18.75 -2.31
CA ALA A 96 -1.42 -18.63 -3.22
C ALA A 96 -2.78 -18.52 -2.51
N ALA A 97 -2.93 -19.14 -1.33
CA ALA A 97 -4.17 -19.06 -0.55
C ALA A 97 -4.34 -17.69 0.09
N LEU A 98 -3.29 -17.16 0.72
CA LEU A 98 -3.31 -15.83 1.32
C LEU A 98 -3.42 -14.73 0.25
N ASP A 99 -2.69 -14.86 -0.85
CA ASP A 99 -2.73 -13.92 -1.97
C ASP A 99 -4.13 -13.88 -2.61
N SER A 100 -4.82 -15.01 -2.71
CA SER A 100 -6.20 -15.08 -3.19
C SER A 100 -7.17 -14.34 -2.25
N GLN A 101 -7.02 -14.50 -0.93
CA GLN A 101 -7.84 -13.80 0.07
C GLN A 101 -7.61 -12.27 0.02
N LEU A 102 -6.35 -11.85 -0.04
CA LEU A 102 -6.00 -10.43 -0.19
C LEU A 102 -6.53 -9.85 -1.51
N SER A 103 -6.52 -10.64 -2.58
CA SER A 103 -7.08 -10.24 -3.88
C SER A 103 -8.59 -10.08 -3.86
N LEU A 104 -9.30 -10.97 -3.17
CA LEU A 104 -10.74 -10.84 -2.97
C LEU A 104 -11.07 -9.56 -2.19
N LEU A 105 -10.37 -9.28 -1.10
CA LEU A 105 -10.57 -8.07 -0.30
C LEU A 105 -10.31 -6.80 -1.12
N GLN A 106 -9.27 -6.80 -1.95
CA GLN A 106 -8.98 -5.68 -2.84
C GLN A 106 -10.10 -5.47 -3.87
N ALA A 107 -10.56 -6.54 -4.53
CA ALA A 107 -11.64 -6.47 -5.52
C ALA A 107 -12.95 -5.91 -4.91
N MET A 108 -13.24 -6.23 -3.64
CA MET A 108 -14.39 -5.68 -2.93
C MET A 108 -14.26 -4.16 -2.69
N LYS A 109 -13.07 -3.67 -2.35
CA LYS A 109 -12.80 -2.22 -2.20
C LYS A 109 -12.94 -1.49 -3.55
N ASP A 110 -12.38 -2.06 -4.62
CA ASP A 110 -12.44 -1.49 -5.96
C ASP A 110 -13.88 -1.41 -6.50
N ALA A 111 -14.72 -2.40 -6.20
CA ALA A 111 -16.13 -2.37 -6.54
C ALA A 111 -16.87 -1.17 -5.90
N GLY A 112 -16.49 -0.79 -4.67
CA GLY A 112 -17.01 0.40 -4.00
C GLY A 112 -16.65 1.70 -4.73
N VAL A 113 -15.37 1.85 -5.10
CA VAL A 113 -14.89 3.01 -5.87
C VAL A 113 -15.58 3.10 -7.23
N ARG A 114 -15.70 1.97 -7.94
CA ARG A 114 -16.40 1.90 -9.23
C ARG A 114 -17.86 2.32 -9.11
N ASN A 115 -18.54 1.94 -8.04
CA ASN A 115 -19.93 2.31 -7.81
C ASN A 115 -20.09 3.83 -7.59
N LEU A 116 -19.14 4.48 -6.89
CA LEU A 116 -19.11 5.93 -6.76
C LEU A 116 -18.90 6.62 -8.11
N ALA A 117 -17.96 6.13 -8.92
CA ALA A 117 -17.71 6.66 -10.26
C ALA A 117 -18.95 6.56 -11.18
N LEU A 118 -19.67 5.44 -11.12
CA LEU A 118 -20.93 5.26 -11.86
C LEU A 118 -22.00 6.28 -11.44
N ARG A 119 -22.10 6.61 -10.15
CA ARG A 119 -23.04 7.64 -9.66
C ARG A 119 -22.62 9.06 -10.04
N ALA A 120 -21.33 9.31 -10.15
CA ALA A 120 -20.80 10.61 -10.59
C ALA A 120 -20.93 10.81 -12.11
N SER A 121 -21.21 9.75 -12.87
CA SER A 121 -21.40 9.81 -14.32
C SER A 121 -22.56 10.75 -14.69
N GLY A 122 -22.31 11.67 -15.62
CA GLY A 122 -23.29 12.65 -16.09
C GLY A 122 -23.39 13.94 -15.28
N LEU A 123 -22.62 14.07 -14.18
CA LEU A 123 -22.50 15.34 -13.47
C LEU A 123 -21.69 16.36 -14.27
N THR A 124 -22.01 17.64 -14.08
CA THR A 124 -21.25 18.74 -14.72
C THR A 124 -19.84 18.84 -14.13
N PRO A 125 -18.85 19.40 -14.87
CA PRO A 125 -17.50 19.60 -14.36
C PRO A 125 -17.46 20.37 -13.04
N ARG A 126 -18.29 21.41 -12.90
CA ARG A 126 -18.40 22.21 -11.67
C ARG A 126 -18.87 21.35 -10.48
N THR A 127 -19.86 20.49 -10.70
CA THR A 127 -20.38 19.60 -9.65
C THR A 127 -19.35 18.53 -9.29
N LEU A 128 -18.63 17.99 -10.27
CA LEU A 128 -17.54 17.05 -10.02
C LEU A 128 -16.43 17.68 -9.17
N SER A 129 -16.02 18.92 -9.47
CA SER A 129 -15.05 19.66 -8.65
C SER A 129 -15.54 19.86 -7.21
N SER A 130 -16.83 20.17 -7.02
CA SER A 130 -17.41 20.28 -5.67
C SER A 130 -17.38 18.95 -4.90
N ILE A 131 -17.69 17.83 -5.57
CA ILE A 131 -17.61 16.49 -4.95
C ILE A 131 -16.15 16.17 -4.62
N ALA A 132 -15.20 16.46 -5.50
CA ALA A 132 -13.77 16.25 -5.25
C ALA A 132 -13.32 17.00 -3.98
N SER A 133 -13.68 18.28 -3.83
CA SER A 133 -13.36 19.04 -2.62
C SER A 133 -13.98 18.46 -1.33
N ILE A 134 -15.19 17.88 -1.41
CA ILE A 134 -15.81 17.19 -0.26
C ILE A 134 -15.00 15.92 0.08
N VAL A 135 -14.56 15.17 -0.92
CA VAL A 135 -13.72 13.99 -0.74
C VAL A 135 -12.37 14.38 -0.14
N ASP A 136 -11.72 15.43 -0.63
CA ASP A 136 -10.45 15.93 -0.10
C ASP A 136 -10.58 16.34 1.36
N ARG A 137 -11.67 17.04 1.71
CA ARG A 137 -11.92 17.41 3.11
C ARG A 137 -12.15 16.19 4.00
N ALA A 138 -12.85 15.17 3.50
CA ALA A 138 -13.00 13.91 4.23
C ALA A 138 -11.65 13.22 4.44
N ARG A 139 -10.77 13.22 3.43
CA ARG A 139 -9.39 12.68 3.55
C ARG A 139 -8.58 13.39 4.63
N GLU A 140 -8.64 14.71 4.70
CA GLU A 140 -7.95 15.48 5.74
C GLU A 140 -8.43 15.10 7.15
N LEU A 141 -9.74 14.95 7.35
CA LEU A 141 -10.32 14.53 8.64
C LEU A 141 -9.83 13.14 9.06
N GLU A 142 -9.61 12.27 8.08
CA GLU A 142 -9.05 10.93 8.26
C GLU A 142 -7.50 10.91 8.30
N ASN A 143 -6.82 12.06 8.29
CA ASN A 143 -5.35 12.17 8.22
C ASN A 143 -4.71 11.40 7.04
N LEU A 144 -5.42 11.35 5.91
CA LEU A 144 -4.91 10.75 4.68
C LEU A 144 -3.98 11.71 3.93
N PRO A 145 -2.98 11.18 3.20
CA PRO A 145 -2.19 12.02 2.30
C PRO A 145 -3.11 12.67 1.25
N PRO A 146 -2.77 13.87 0.74
CA PRO A 146 -3.48 14.46 -0.38
C PRO A 146 -3.44 13.52 -1.59
N VAL A 147 -4.47 13.59 -2.45
CA VAL A 147 -4.36 12.99 -3.80
C VAL A 147 -3.74 14.07 -4.66
N ASP A 148 -2.57 13.80 -5.24
CA ASP A 148 -1.97 14.70 -6.22
C ASP A 148 -2.93 14.74 -7.41
N GLY A 149 -3.75 15.79 -7.47
CA GLY A 149 -4.59 16.06 -8.64
C GLY A 149 -3.67 16.58 -9.72
N ASP A 150 -3.69 15.95 -10.90
CA ASP A 150 -2.99 16.36 -12.13
C ASP A 150 -2.39 17.76 -12.00
N GLU A 151 -1.10 17.83 -11.67
CA GLU A 151 -0.29 18.95 -12.11
C GLU A 151 -0.33 18.88 -13.63
N ARG A 152 -1.35 19.51 -14.22
CA ARG A 152 -1.21 19.96 -15.59
C ARG A 152 -0.02 20.88 -15.55
N GLU A 153 1.07 20.38 -16.10
CA GLU A 153 2.14 21.18 -16.66
C GLU A 153 1.48 22.20 -17.60
N ASP A 154 1.02 23.31 -17.04
CA ASP A 154 0.90 24.56 -17.76
C ASP A 154 2.34 25.06 -18.01
N GLN A 155 3.09 24.29 -18.82
CA GLN A 155 4.24 24.76 -19.57
C GLN A 155 3.73 25.50 -20.81
N ASP A 156 2.88 26.50 -20.61
CA ASP A 156 2.68 27.57 -21.60
C ASP A 156 3.50 28.76 -21.13
N GLY A 157 4.81 28.67 -21.38
CA GLY A 157 5.70 29.83 -21.32
C GLY A 157 5.62 30.61 -22.64
N PRO A 158 5.48 31.95 -22.61
CA PRO A 158 5.53 32.79 -23.80
C PRO A 158 6.93 32.87 -24.42
#